data_AF-A0A7C5B5S9-F1
#
_entry.id   AF-A0A7C5B5S9-F1
#
_cell.length_a   1.000
_cell.length_b   1.000
_cell.length_c   1.000
_cell.angle_alpha   90.00
_cell.angle_beta   90.00
_cell.angle_gamma   90.00
#
_symmetry.space_group_name_H-M   'P 1'
#
loop_
_entity.id
_entity.type
_entity.pdbx_description
1 polymer ?
#
loop_
_entity_poly.entity_id
_entity_poly.type
_entity_poly.pdbx_seq_one_letter_code
_entity_poly.pdbx_strand_id
1 'polypeptide(L)'
;MFSTLRNNKKGFTLIELMIVVVIIGILAALAIPRFMRASTKSKQSEAKSILKQIYVMEHAYRQEKDIYWPPAGTTATAVAGGAFADIGVEIGVSSRYTYSIVGTATTFTATANSTVLDDDATADTWQITDTGALTVTSDDASS
;
A
#
# COMPACT_ATOMS: atom_id res chain seq x y z
N MET A 1 -68.83 1.94 -11.39
CA MET A 1 -68.36 3.34 -11.44
C MET A 1 -66.88 3.31 -11.07
N PHE A 2 -65.97 3.34 -12.05
CA PHE A 2 -64.51 3.31 -11.81
C PHE A 2 -63.95 4.68 -12.19
N SER A 3 -63.57 5.47 -11.18
CA SER A 3 -62.87 6.74 -11.37
C SER A 3 -61.39 6.47 -11.66
N THR A 4 -60.95 6.75 -12.88
CA THR A 4 -59.54 6.64 -13.28
C THR A 4 -58.71 7.72 -12.60
N LEU A 5 -57.83 7.32 -11.67
CA LEU A 5 -56.81 8.17 -11.08
C LEU A 5 -55.83 8.61 -12.18
N ARG A 6 -55.84 9.90 -12.53
CA ARG A 6 -54.94 10.48 -13.53
C ARG A 6 -53.54 10.62 -12.92
N ASN A 7 -52.67 9.66 -13.19
CA ASN A 7 -51.26 9.72 -12.81
C ASN A 7 -50.57 10.90 -13.54
N ASN A 8 -50.33 11.99 -12.82
CA ASN A 8 -49.48 13.10 -13.24
C ASN A 8 -48.02 12.62 -13.30
N LYS A 9 -47.63 11.99 -14.42
CA LYS A 9 -46.23 11.70 -14.71
C LYS A 9 -45.52 13.02 -15.04
N LYS A 10 -44.93 13.66 -14.04
CA LYS A 10 -43.98 14.77 -14.24
C LYS A 10 -42.70 14.19 -14.86
N GLY A 11 -42.33 14.65 -16.04
CA GLY A 11 -41.05 14.34 -16.67
C GLY A 11 -39.94 15.24 -16.10
N PHE A 12 -38.71 14.72 -16.05
CA PHE A 12 -37.53 15.53 -15.76
C PHE A 12 -37.26 16.50 -16.91
N THR A 13 -36.85 17.73 -16.58
CA THR A 13 -36.38 18.69 -17.58
C THR A 13 -34.92 18.38 -17.94
N LEU A 14 -34.54 18.66 -19.20
CA LEU A 14 -33.14 18.52 -19.63
C LEU A 14 -32.20 19.41 -18.81
N ILE A 15 -32.66 20.60 -18.40
CA ILE A 15 -31.83 21.52 -17.62
C ILE A 15 -31.58 21.03 -16.19
N GLU A 16 -32.56 20.38 -15.56
CA GLU A 16 -32.36 19.72 -14.26
C GLU A 16 -31.28 18.64 -14.36
N LEU A 17 -31.32 17.84 -15.43
CA LEU A 17 -30.29 16.82 -15.65
C LEU A 17 -28.91 17.44 -15.92
N MET A 18 -28.83 18.52 -16.71
CA MET A 18 -27.57 19.20 -17.02
C MET A 18 -26.89 19.74 -15.77
N ILE A 19 -27.63 20.40 -14.87
CA ILE A 19 -27.07 20.96 -13.64
C ILE A 19 -26.54 19.83 -12.73
N VAL A 20 -27.25 18.71 -12.64
CA VAL A 20 -26.82 17.55 -11.85
C VAL A 20 -25.49 16.98 -12.36
N VAL A 21 -25.34 16.81 -13.68
CA VAL A 21 -24.10 16.28 -14.27
C VAL A 21 -22.93 17.27 -14.06
N VAL A 22 -23.19 18.58 -14.15
CA VAL A 22 -22.18 19.61 -13.86
C VAL A 22 -21.71 19.55 -12.41
N ILE A 23 -22.63 19.44 -11.45
CA ILE A 23 -22.29 19.35 -10.02
C ILE A 23 -21.50 18.06 -9.74
N ILE A 24 -21.95 16.91 -10.25
CA ILE A 24 -21.23 15.64 -10.09
C ILE A 24 -19.84 15.71 -10.75
N GLY A 25 -19.72 16.37 -11.91
CA GLY A 25 -18.44 16.58 -12.59
C GLY A 25 -17.45 17.39 -11.76
N ILE A 26 -17.90 18.49 -11.13
CA ILE A 26 -17.06 19.31 -10.24
C ILE A 26 -16.63 18.50 -9.00
N LEU A 27 -17.57 17.78 -8.38
CA LEU A 27 -17.26 16.95 -7.21
C LEU A 27 -16.27 15.83 -7.56
N ALA A 28 -16.46 15.14 -8.67
CA ALA A 28 -15.57 14.07 -9.12
C ALA A 28 -14.16 14.59 -9.42
N ALA A 29 -14.04 15.75 -10.08
CA ALA A 29 -12.75 16.36 -10.39
C ALA A 29 -11.91 16.67 -9.14
N LEU A 30 -12.54 17.05 -8.02
CA LEU A 30 -11.86 17.28 -6.75
C LEU A 30 -11.65 15.99 -5.93
N ALA A 31 -12.60 15.05 -6.02
CA ALA A 31 -12.58 13.84 -5.21
C ALA A 31 -11.59 12.79 -5.70
N ILE A 32 -11.48 12.57 -7.02
CA ILE A 32 -10.59 11.55 -7.61
C ILE A 32 -9.12 11.75 -7.21
N PRO A 33 -8.48 12.92 -7.40
CA PRO A 33 -7.08 13.08 -7.03
C PRO A 33 -6.84 12.91 -5.52
N ARG A 34 -7.81 13.35 -4.70
CA ARG A 34 -7.73 13.16 -3.23
C ARG A 34 -7.84 11.69 -2.85
N PHE A 35 -8.74 10.95 -3.48
CA PHE A 35 -8.92 9.53 -3.25
C PHE A 35 -7.67 8.73 -3.67
N MET A 36 -7.09 9.06 -4.82
CA MET A 36 -5.84 8.42 -5.28
C MET A 36 -4.71 8.60 -4.27
N ARG A 37 -4.47 9.83 -3.79
CA ARG A 37 -3.45 10.10 -2.76
C ARG A 37 -3.72 9.37 -1.44
N ALA A 38 -4.97 9.32 -1.01
CA ALA A 38 -5.35 8.58 0.20
C ALA A 38 -5.10 7.07 0.06
N SER A 39 -5.39 6.51 -1.12
CA SER A 39 -5.13 5.11 -1.44
C SER A 39 -3.62 4.82 -1.43
N THR A 40 -2.80 5.64 -2.09
CA THR A 40 -1.33 5.53 -2.08
C THR A 40 -0.77 5.59 -0.67
N LYS A 41 -1.21 6.56 0.15
CA LYS A 41 -0.79 6.68 1.55
C LYS A 41 -1.17 5.46 2.40
N SER A 42 -2.35 4.88 2.17
CA SER A 42 -2.77 3.65 2.84
C SER A 42 -1.83 2.49 2.52
N LYS A 43 -1.45 2.33 1.24
CA LYS A 43 -0.52 1.29 0.78
C LYS A 43 0.90 1.51 1.34
N GLN A 44 1.40 2.74 1.35
CA GLN A 44 2.67 3.08 1.99
C GLN A 44 2.65 2.74 3.50
N SER A 45 1.53 2.99 4.18
CA SER A 45 1.37 2.66 5.60
C SER A 45 1.39 1.15 5.85
N GLU A 46 0.79 0.36 4.95
CA GLU A 46 0.85 -1.11 5.01
C GLU A 46 2.30 -1.60 4.88
N ALA A 47 3.05 -1.08 3.91
CA ALA A 47 4.46 -1.45 3.72
C ALA A 47 5.32 -1.12 4.94
N LYS A 48 5.13 0.06 5.53
CA LYS A 48 5.80 0.44 6.79
C LYS A 48 5.44 -0.50 7.94
N SER A 49 4.19 -0.96 7.99
CA SER A 49 3.74 -1.90 9.02
C SER A 49 4.42 -3.26 8.87
N ILE A 50 4.52 -3.78 7.64
CA ILE A 50 5.19 -5.04 7.35
C ILE A 50 6.69 -4.94 7.65
N LEU A 51 7.36 -3.85 7.26
CA LEU A 51 8.77 -3.63 7.61
C LEU A 51 9.01 -3.61 9.13
N LYS A 52 8.10 -2.99 9.91
CA LYS A 52 8.18 -3.04 11.38
C LYS A 52 7.94 -4.44 11.93
N GLN A 53 7.03 -5.21 11.33
CA GLN A 53 6.82 -6.60 11.71
C GLN A 53 8.08 -7.43 11.47
N ILE A 54 8.72 -7.28 10.29
CA ILE A 54 10.01 -7.88 9.97
C ILE A 54 11.05 -7.53 11.03
N TYR A 55 11.16 -6.25 11.40
CA TYR A 55 12.09 -5.81 12.44
C TYR A 55 11.90 -6.56 13.76
N VAL A 56 10.67 -6.66 14.26
CA VAL A 56 10.39 -7.35 15.53
C VAL A 56 10.70 -8.86 15.41
N MET A 57 10.35 -9.48 14.29
CA MET A 57 10.58 -10.91 14.08
C MET A 57 12.06 -11.25 13.86
N GLU A 58 12.82 -10.41 13.18
CA GLU A 58 14.28 -10.54 13.04
C GLU A 58 14.98 -10.47 14.41
N HIS A 59 14.56 -9.54 15.27
CA HIS A 59 15.06 -9.49 16.63
C HIS A 59 14.70 -10.72 17.46
N ALA A 60 13.48 -11.25 17.31
CA ALA A 60 13.09 -12.51 17.96
C ALA A 60 13.91 -13.70 17.44
N TYR A 61 14.14 -13.78 16.13
CA TYR A 61 14.94 -14.83 15.50
C TYR A 61 16.40 -14.79 15.99
N ARG A 62 16.98 -13.58 16.08
CA ARG A 62 18.33 -13.41 16.65
C ARG A 62 18.41 -13.81 18.11
N GLN A 63 17.39 -13.55 18.92
CA GLN A 63 17.37 -14.01 20.31
C GLN A 63 17.38 -15.54 20.44
N GLU A 64 16.86 -16.26 19.45
CA GLU A 64 16.84 -17.73 19.44
C GLU A 64 18.09 -18.34 18.82
N LYS A 65 18.63 -17.76 17.74
CA LYS A 65 19.68 -18.36 16.91
C LYS A 65 21.03 -17.63 16.95
N ASP A 66 21.13 -16.50 17.67
CA ASP A 66 22.28 -15.59 17.69
C ASP A 66 22.70 -15.00 16.32
N ILE A 67 21.84 -15.11 15.30
CA ILE A 67 22.04 -14.62 13.93
C ILE A 67 20.74 -14.02 13.39
N TYR A 68 20.81 -13.03 12.51
CA TYR A 68 19.65 -12.54 11.75
C TYR A 68 19.39 -13.39 10.51
N TRP A 69 18.12 -13.41 10.08
CA TRP A 69 17.71 -14.06 8.85
C TRP A 69 17.68 -13.04 7.68
N PRO A 70 17.86 -13.50 6.44
CA PRO A 70 18.46 -14.78 6.07
C PRO A 70 19.98 -14.77 6.37
N PRO A 71 20.58 -15.91 6.74
CA PRO A 71 21.97 -15.96 7.19
C PRO A 71 22.96 -15.71 6.05
N ALA A 72 24.18 -15.29 6.40
CA ALA A 72 25.35 -15.20 5.52
C ALA A 72 25.28 -14.17 4.36
N GLY A 73 24.59 -13.03 4.55
CA GLY A 73 24.53 -11.97 3.54
C GLY A 73 23.69 -12.35 2.32
N THR A 74 22.86 -13.39 2.47
CA THR A 74 21.92 -13.80 1.42
C THR A 74 20.77 -12.80 1.34
N THR A 75 20.11 -12.74 0.18
CA THR A 75 18.93 -11.89 -0.02
C THR A 75 17.72 -12.79 -0.18
N ALA A 76 16.74 -12.64 0.70
CA ALA A 76 15.44 -13.27 0.55
C ALA A 76 14.46 -12.25 -0.01
N THR A 77 13.83 -12.54 -1.14
CA THR A 77 12.89 -11.63 -1.82
C THR A 77 11.50 -12.25 -1.87
N ALA A 78 10.50 -11.45 -1.53
CA ALA A 78 9.12 -11.83 -1.42
C ALA A 78 8.24 -10.89 -2.26
N VAL A 79 7.60 -11.45 -3.28
CA VAL A 79 6.63 -10.72 -4.13
C VAL A 79 5.19 -11.02 -3.69
N ALA A 80 4.91 -12.22 -3.16
CA ALA A 80 3.62 -12.62 -2.60
C ALA A 80 3.72 -13.92 -1.78
N GLY A 81 2.96 -14.04 -0.68
CA GLY A 81 2.58 -15.28 0.02
C GLY A 81 3.71 -16.17 0.57
N GLY A 82 3.72 -16.46 1.87
CA GLY A 82 4.57 -17.49 2.48
C GLY A 82 6.08 -17.27 2.40
N ALA A 83 6.52 -16.09 1.97
CA ALA A 83 7.89 -15.88 1.54
C ALA A 83 8.89 -15.70 2.70
N PHE A 84 8.43 -15.36 3.90
CA PHE A 84 9.23 -15.20 5.11
C PHE A 84 8.76 -16.14 6.24
N ALA A 85 8.37 -17.37 5.88
CA ALA A 85 7.85 -18.38 6.81
C ALA A 85 8.84 -18.71 7.95
N ASP A 86 10.16 -18.65 7.69
CA ASP A 86 11.20 -18.93 8.69
C ASP A 86 11.21 -17.95 9.87
N ILE A 87 10.80 -16.70 9.63
CA ILE A 87 10.65 -15.66 10.66
C ILE A 87 9.18 -15.40 11.01
N GLY A 88 8.25 -16.20 10.48
CA GLY A 88 6.81 -16.06 10.74
C GLY A 88 6.17 -14.78 10.19
N VAL A 89 6.76 -14.18 9.16
CA VAL A 89 6.19 -12.99 8.49
C VAL A 89 5.49 -13.41 7.22
N GLU A 90 4.25 -12.95 7.06
CA GLU A 90 3.44 -13.23 5.88
C GLU A 90 3.19 -11.95 5.09
N ILE A 91 3.36 -12.02 3.77
CA ILE A 91 3.04 -10.94 2.85
C ILE A 91 1.77 -11.31 2.10
N GLY A 92 0.77 -10.43 2.18
CA GLY A 92 -0.49 -10.62 1.48
C GLY A 92 -0.29 -10.82 -0.02
N VAL A 93 -1.06 -11.75 -0.61
CA VAL A 93 -0.97 -12.12 -2.04
C VAL A 93 -1.28 -10.97 -3.00
N SER A 94 -1.86 -9.87 -2.50
CA SER A 94 -2.18 -8.65 -3.26
C SER A 94 -1.27 -7.47 -2.92
N SER A 95 -0.12 -7.72 -2.28
CA SER A 95 0.85 -6.67 -1.97
C SER A 95 1.31 -5.97 -3.26
N ARG A 96 1.32 -4.64 -3.22
CA ARG A 96 1.87 -3.78 -4.29
C ARG A 96 3.37 -3.54 -4.12
N TYR A 97 3.91 -3.90 -2.96
CA TYR A 97 5.33 -3.83 -2.62
C TYR A 97 5.96 -5.21 -2.69
N THR A 98 7.16 -5.26 -3.24
CA THR A 98 8.08 -6.39 -3.12
C THR A 98 8.98 -6.14 -1.91
N TYR A 99 9.10 -7.10 -1.03
CA TYR A 99 9.95 -6.99 0.15
C TYR A 99 11.21 -7.83 -0.06
N SER A 100 12.36 -7.33 0.34
CA SER A 100 13.61 -8.09 0.38
C SER A 100 14.31 -7.91 1.70
N ILE A 101 14.82 -8.98 2.29
CA ILE A 101 15.58 -8.97 3.54
C ILE A 101 17.00 -9.45 3.22
N VAL A 102 17.98 -8.70 3.68
CA VAL A 102 19.40 -9.03 3.64
C VAL A 102 19.91 -9.10 5.08
N GLY A 103 20.23 -10.30 5.53
CA GLY A 103 20.68 -10.56 6.90
C GLY A 103 22.17 -10.93 6.93
N THR A 104 22.85 -10.51 7.99
CA THR A 104 24.19 -10.97 8.36
C THR A 104 24.18 -11.47 9.81
N ALA A 105 25.32 -11.95 10.31
CA ALA A 105 25.43 -12.36 11.71
C ALA A 105 25.11 -11.23 12.70
N THR A 106 25.34 -9.98 12.33
CA THR A 106 25.29 -8.83 13.25
C THR A 106 24.32 -7.73 12.85
N THR A 107 23.91 -7.68 11.58
CA THR A 107 23.02 -6.63 11.04
C THR A 107 22.02 -7.24 10.08
N PHE A 108 20.89 -6.57 9.87
CA PHE A 108 19.97 -6.88 8.78
C PHE A 108 19.48 -5.60 8.12
N THR A 109 18.98 -5.73 6.90
CA THR A 109 18.35 -4.66 6.14
C THR A 109 17.14 -5.25 5.43
N ALA A 110 15.97 -4.73 5.74
CA ALA A 110 14.74 -5.05 5.02
C ALA A 110 14.30 -3.86 4.17
N THR A 111 13.97 -4.13 2.92
CA THR A 111 13.62 -3.14 1.91
C THR A 111 12.27 -3.48 1.31
N ALA A 112 11.37 -2.51 1.22
CA ALA A 112 10.11 -2.60 0.49
C ALA A 112 10.20 -1.69 -0.75
N ASN A 113 10.08 -2.29 -1.93
CA ASN A 113 10.16 -1.60 -3.21
C ASN A 113 8.83 -1.72 -3.97
N SER A 114 8.33 -0.64 -4.54
CA SER A 114 7.23 -0.66 -5.52
C SER A 114 7.59 0.19 -6.73
N THR A 115 7.25 -0.28 -7.93
CA THR A 115 7.49 0.45 -9.20
C THR A 115 6.18 0.84 -9.90
N VAL A 116 5.04 0.69 -9.21
CA VAL A 116 3.68 0.81 -9.81
C VAL A 116 2.67 1.39 -8.83
N LEU A 117 3.11 2.23 -7.88
CA LEU A 117 2.24 2.68 -6.80
C LEU A 117 1.35 3.88 -7.22
N ASP A 118 1.85 4.78 -8.05
CA ASP A 118 1.26 6.10 -8.29
C ASP A 118 1.44 6.67 -9.71
N ASP A 119 1.52 5.80 -10.72
CA ASP A 119 1.50 6.18 -12.16
C ASP A 119 2.74 6.96 -12.63
N ASP A 120 3.88 6.73 -11.99
CA ASP A 120 5.19 7.13 -12.51
C ASP A 120 6.15 5.94 -12.66
N ALA A 121 7.33 6.23 -13.20
CA ALA A 121 8.39 5.25 -13.46
C ALA A 121 9.43 5.19 -12.32
N THR A 122 9.20 5.90 -11.22
CA THR A 122 10.11 6.03 -10.10
C THR A 122 9.72 5.02 -9.01
N ALA A 123 10.73 4.38 -8.42
CA ALA A 123 10.46 3.36 -7.42
C ALA A 123 10.25 4.01 -6.06
N ASP A 124 9.16 3.70 -5.37
CA ASP A 124 8.97 4.01 -3.97
C ASP A 124 9.73 2.97 -3.13
N THR A 125 10.74 3.41 -2.38
CA THR A 125 11.60 2.50 -1.61
C THR A 125 11.69 2.90 -0.14
N TRP A 126 11.26 1.95 0.71
CA TRP A 126 11.29 2.07 2.16
C TRP A 126 12.26 1.04 2.73
N GLN A 127 13.16 1.46 3.61
CA GLN A 127 14.15 0.56 4.21
C GLN A 127 14.10 0.63 5.74
N ILE A 128 14.26 -0.51 6.40
CA ILE A 128 14.48 -0.59 7.85
C ILE A 128 15.75 -1.41 8.13
N THR A 129 16.58 -0.90 9.03
CA THR A 129 17.81 -1.55 9.48
C THR A 129 17.65 -2.08 10.91
N ASP A 130 18.66 -2.78 11.40
CA ASP A 130 18.74 -3.33 12.76
C ASP A 130 18.64 -2.28 13.89
N THR A 131 18.82 -1.01 13.57
CA THR A 131 18.61 0.12 14.49
C THR A 131 17.15 0.57 14.59
N GLY A 132 16.23 0.01 13.79
CA GLY A 132 14.81 0.35 13.78
C GLY A 132 14.49 1.69 13.08
N ALA A 133 15.49 2.35 12.51
CA ALA A 133 15.29 3.56 11.73
C ALA A 133 14.67 3.22 10.38
N LEU A 134 13.50 3.78 10.10
CA LEU A 134 12.82 3.64 8.82
C LEU A 134 13.28 4.78 7.90
N THR A 135 14.11 4.44 6.93
CA THR A 135 14.71 5.39 5.99
C THR A 135 13.95 5.32 4.67
N VAL A 136 13.65 6.50 4.13
CA VAL A 136 13.16 6.66 2.76
C VAL A 136 14.37 6.74 1.86
N THR A 137 14.49 5.83 0.91
CA THR A 137 15.53 5.91 -0.12
C THR A 137 14.99 6.58 -1.39
N SER A 138 13.66 6.58 -1.58
CA SER A 138 12.91 7.37 -2.56
C SER A 138 11.42 7.41 -2.18
N ASP A 139 10.82 8.61 -2.11
CA ASP A 139 9.39 8.89 -1.88
C ASP A 139 9.06 10.19 -2.65
N ASP A 140 8.49 10.06 -3.85
CA ASP A 140 8.10 11.19 -4.71
C ASP A 140 6.60 11.48 -4.69
N ALA A 141 5.81 10.64 -4.00
CA ALA A 141 4.39 10.87 -3.70
C ALA A 141 4.10 12.17 -2.91
N SER A 142 5.14 12.93 -2.54
CA SER A 142 5.08 14.22 -1.85
C SER A 142 5.60 15.43 -2.64
N SER A 143 5.99 15.28 -3.91
CA SER A 143 6.33 16.42 -4.79
C SER A 143 5.17 16.95 -5.63
#